data_AF-H8I9T4-F1
#
_entry.id   AF-H8I9T4-F1
#
_cell.length_a   1.000
_cell.length_b   1.000
_cell.length_c   1.000
_cell.angle_alpha   90.00
_cell.angle_beta   90.00
_cell.angle_gamma   90.00
#
_symmetry.space_group_name_H-M   'P 1'
#
loop_
_entity.id
_entity.type
_entity.pdbx_description
1 polymer ?
#
loop_
_entity_poly.entity_id
_entity_poly.type
_entity_poly.pdbx_seq_one_letter_code
_entity_poly.pdbx_strand_id
1 'polypeptide(L)'
;MRYNNFLYEYPLLDSGLRRAFIYMKGELKGDRVAMGKDAIEELYNSLYYGRIKDDRLELALVEAAYLLDRDKIAVEHDGKKLSFRDLFIAASQLQEYFELKYIVYRDLRERGYYVQPGVTDFRVYPRGGKPGVSASQYFVHVVTERKPLPLRQIMSSLRAALNVRREMVLAIVDEESDITYYGVKLQRMKGSMPPMEVEVKPGAATLMADRVIVWDECLSRQLHEQGFYGNMLDEKRLQISLVEAAYLMSKHGMEILDSKTNERLTRESFIAEACKIDPAFEGKLKVYEDLREKGLVAKTGFKFGSHFRAYERIESVKKIPHSLYLVDFIDRGHEFILPDLSRSVRLANSVRKEMVFAYEEKGIQYFSVGRIKL
;
A
#
# COMPACT_ATOMS: atom_id res chain seq x y z
N MET A 1 -36.35 4.55 50.91
CA MET A 1 -37.55 5.24 51.45
C MET A 1 -37.63 6.64 50.84
N ARG A 2 -38.80 6.96 50.24
CA ARG A 2 -39.31 8.28 49.77
C ARG A 2 -38.54 8.94 48.61
N TYR A 3 -38.92 8.70 47.35
CA TYR A 3 -39.98 9.39 46.55
C TYR A 3 -39.88 10.93 46.56
N ASN A 4 -39.56 11.51 45.40
CA ASN A 4 -40.26 12.70 44.92
C ASN A 4 -40.31 12.72 43.39
N ASN A 5 -41.53 12.64 42.86
CA ASN A 5 -41.90 12.76 41.45
C ASN A 5 -41.85 14.23 41.04
N PHE A 6 -41.25 14.54 39.90
CA PHE A 6 -41.62 15.71 39.11
C PHE A 6 -41.97 15.25 37.69
N LEU A 7 -43.27 15.05 37.48
CA LEU A 7 -43.90 14.99 36.17
C LEU A 7 -43.87 16.40 35.58
N TYR A 8 -43.14 16.59 34.49
CA TYR A 8 -43.40 17.68 33.55
C TYR A 8 -44.06 17.06 32.32
N GLU A 9 -45.40 17.11 32.32
CA GLU A 9 -46.19 17.01 31.10
C GLU A 9 -45.85 18.23 30.23
N TYR A 10 -45.28 17.97 29.04
CA TYR A 10 -45.25 18.95 27.97
C TYR A 10 -46.26 18.54 26.90
N PRO A 11 -47.16 19.45 26.49
CA PRO A 11 -48.28 19.13 25.61
C PRO A 11 -47.82 18.76 24.21
N LEU A 12 -48.48 17.74 23.66
CA LEU A 12 -48.49 17.37 22.25
C LEU A 12 -48.92 18.59 21.40
N LEU A 13 -47.94 19.31 20.87
CA LEU A 13 -48.14 20.19 19.73
C LEU A 13 -48.02 19.36 18.45
N ASP A 14 -49.12 18.69 18.14
CA ASP A 14 -49.45 18.28 16.79
C ASP A 14 -49.72 19.56 15.97
N SER A 15 -48.70 20.05 15.28
CA SER A 15 -48.85 21.11 14.29
C SER A 15 -48.29 20.62 12.97
N GLY A 16 -49.22 20.11 12.16
CA GLY A 16 -49.08 19.75 10.76
C GLY A 16 -48.10 20.62 9.97
N LEU A 17 -46.97 20.00 9.62
CA LEU A 17 -46.24 20.21 8.37
C LEU A 17 -45.33 19.01 8.15
N ARG A 18 -45.92 17.81 8.08
CA ARG A 18 -45.29 16.72 7.33
C ARG A 18 -45.28 17.17 5.87
N ARG A 19 -44.17 17.77 5.42
CA ARG A 19 -43.85 17.70 3.98
C ARG A 19 -43.93 16.23 3.63
N ALA A 20 -44.92 15.85 2.83
CA ALA A 20 -44.91 14.56 2.17
C ALA A 20 -43.65 14.57 1.29
N PHE A 21 -42.54 14.07 1.83
CA PHE A 21 -41.40 13.71 0.99
C PHE A 21 -41.96 12.62 0.08
N ILE A 22 -42.23 12.99 -1.17
CA ILE A 22 -42.48 12.03 -2.22
C ILE A 22 -41.13 11.35 -2.43
N TYR A 23 -40.92 10.24 -1.72
CA TYR A 23 -39.74 9.44 -1.91
C TYR A 23 -39.75 8.90 -3.33
N MET A 24 -38.68 9.13 -4.07
CA MET A 24 -38.47 8.43 -5.34
C MET A 24 -38.44 6.93 -5.04
N LYS A 25 -39.32 6.17 -5.71
CA LYS A 25 -39.46 4.73 -5.48
C LYS A 25 -38.53 3.94 -6.38
N GLY A 26 -37.89 2.94 -5.80
CA GLY A 26 -37.04 1.98 -6.49
C GLY A 26 -37.43 0.54 -6.19
N GLU A 27 -37.10 -0.35 -7.11
CA GLU A 27 -37.34 -1.79 -6.99
C GLU A 27 -36.00 -2.55 -7.02
N LEU A 28 -35.71 -3.36 -6.00
CA LEU A 28 -34.54 -4.22 -5.96
C LEU A 28 -34.70 -5.38 -6.94
N LYS A 29 -33.83 -5.43 -7.96
CA LYS A 29 -33.76 -6.47 -8.99
C LYS A 29 -32.34 -7.02 -9.08
N GLY A 30 -32.16 -8.25 -8.63
CA GLY A 30 -30.82 -8.87 -8.57
C GLY A 30 -29.89 -8.04 -7.69
N ASP A 31 -28.79 -7.55 -8.27
CA ASP A 31 -27.75 -6.76 -7.60
C ASP A 31 -27.90 -5.24 -7.78
N ARG A 32 -29.08 -4.76 -8.19
CA ARG A 32 -29.34 -3.34 -8.47
C ARG A 32 -30.70 -2.89 -7.99
N VAL A 33 -30.83 -1.59 -7.71
CA VAL A 33 -32.13 -0.95 -7.47
C VAL A 33 -32.50 -0.12 -8.70
N ALA A 34 -33.58 -0.51 -9.36
CA ALA A 34 -34.12 0.19 -10.52
C ALA A 34 -35.09 1.28 -10.07
N MET A 35 -34.80 2.52 -10.46
CA MET A 35 -35.59 3.71 -10.16
C MET A 35 -36.36 4.18 -11.40
N GLY A 36 -37.43 4.94 -11.18
CA GLY A 36 -38.17 5.62 -12.23
C GLY A 36 -37.39 6.74 -12.93
N LYS A 37 -37.99 7.31 -13.98
CA LYS A 37 -37.43 8.44 -14.76
C LYS A 37 -37.27 9.71 -13.93
N ASP A 38 -38.17 9.91 -12.96
CA ASP A 38 -38.17 11.00 -11.99
C ASP A 38 -36.83 11.07 -11.22
N ALA A 39 -36.21 9.92 -10.96
CA ALA A 39 -34.94 9.86 -10.25
C ALA A 39 -33.73 10.32 -11.06
N ILE A 40 -33.82 10.38 -12.40
CA ILE A 40 -32.69 10.76 -13.26
C ILE A 40 -32.28 12.21 -12.99
N GLU A 41 -33.25 13.13 -12.88
CA GLU A 41 -32.95 14.54 -12.70
C GLU A 41 -32.35 14.83 -11.31
N GLU A 42 -32.97 14.28 -10.27
CA GLU A 42 -32.57 14.54 -8.88
C GLU A 42 -31.31 13.78 -8.46
N LEU A 43 -31.17 12.51 -8.85
CA LEU A 43 -30.08 11.65 -8.37
C LEU A 43 -28.91 11.56 -9.36
N TYR A 44 -29.18 11.44 -10.66
CA TYR A 44 -28.12 11.26 -11.65
C TYR A 44 -27.57 12.61 -12.13
N ASN A 45 -28.41 13.51 -12.66
CA ASN A 45 -27.95 14.77 -13.24
C ASN A 45 -27.38 15.73 -12.17
N SER A 46 -28.02 15.79 -11.00
CA SER A 46 -27.61 16.70 -9.92
C SER A 46 -26.52 16.13 -9.01
N LEU A 47 -26.61 14.84 -8.66
CA LEU A 47 -25.79 14.23 -7.60
C LEU A 47 -24.89 13.07 -8.08
N TYR A 48 -25.01 12.69 -9.35
CA TYR A 48 -24.21 11.66 -10.00
C TYR A 48 -24.25 10.29 -9.30
N TYR A 49 -25.43 9.86 -8.88
CA TYR A 49 -25.69 8.48 -8.44
C TYR A 49 -26.18 7.62 -9.60
N GLY A 50 -25.79 6.35 -9.61
CA GLY A 50 -26.31 5.34 -10.53
C GLY A 50 -25.85 5.49 -11.97
N ARG A 51 -26.51 4.71 -12.85
CA ARG A 51 -26.29 4.70 -14.30
C ARG A 51 -27.64 4.67 -15.02
N ILE A 52 -27.76 5.44 -16.09
CA ILE A 52 -28.95 5.41 -16.94
C ILE A 52 -28.89 4.16 -17.82
N LYS A 53 -29.98 3.39 -17.82
CA LYS A 53 -30.18 2.23 -18.71
C LYS A 53 -31.66 2.10 -19.04
N ASP A 54 -31.98 1.95 -20.32
CA ASP A 54 -33.35 1.78 -20.83
C ASP A 54 -34.33 2.80 -20.20
N ASP A 55 -33.93 4.08 -20.22
CA ASP A 55 -34.77 5.18 -19.75
C ASP A 55 -35.12 5.10 -18.24
N ARG A 56 -34.33 4.33 -17.46
CA ARG A 56 -34.42 4.20 -16.01
C ARG A 56 -33.06 4.47 -15.37
N LEU A 57 -33.08 4.78 -14.09
CA LEU A 57 -31.87 4.91 -13.30
C LEU A 57 -31.60 3.62 -12.53
N GLU A 58 -30.47 2.98 -12.77
CA GLU A 58 -30.00 1.83 -11.98
C GLU A 58 -28.99 2.30 -10.93
N LEU A 59 -29.32 2.11 -9.66
CA LEU A 59 -28.42 2.31 -8.54
C LEU A 59 -27.71 1.00 -8.20
N ALA A 60 -26.41 1.07 -7.93
CA ALA A 60 -25.73 -0.05 -7.26
C ALA A 60 -26.21 -0.18 -5.81
N LEU A 61 -26.09 -1.37 -5.22
CA LEU A 61 -26.53 -1.64 -3.85
C LEU A 61 -25.97 -0.64 -2.83
N VAL A 62 -24.70 -0.25 -2.95
CA VAL A 62 -24.06 0.71 -2.03
C VAL A 62 -24.67 2.11 -2.15
N GLU A 63 -25.06 2.53 -3.36
CA GLU A 63 -25.67 3.83 -3.60
C GLU A 63 -27.10 3.84 -3.08
N ALA A 64 -27.84 2.75 -3.34
CA ALA A 64 -29.20 2.59 -2.87
C ALA A 64 -29.26 2.54 -1.34
N ALA A 65 -28.38 1.77 -0.69
CA ALA A 65 -28.28 1.73 0.77
C ALA A 65 -27.98 3.12 1.35
N TYR A 66 -27.05 3.86 0.74
CA TYR A 66 -26.67 5.20 1.20
C TYR A 66 -27.79 6.22 1.06
N LEU A 67 -28.53 6.18 -0.04
CA LEU A 67 -29.67 7.05 -0.28
C LEU A 67 -30.87 6.67 0.59
N LEU A 68 -31.08 5.39 0.85
CA LEU A 68 -32.13 4.88 1.73
C LEU A 68 -31.87 5.28 3.19
N ASP A 69 -30.64 5.14 3.68
CA ASP A 69 -30.20 5.56 5.03
C ASP A 69 -30.42 7.06 5.29
N ARG A 70 -30.46 7.85 4.22
CA ARG A 70 -30.67 9.31 4.25
C ARG A 70 -32.08 9.75 3.90
N ASP A 71 -33.01 8.80 3.88
CA ASP A 71 -34.42 9.05 3.56
C ASP A 71 -34.58 9.78 2.20
N LYS A 72 -33.71 9.48 1.21
CA LYS A 72 -33.80 10.08 -0.14
C LYS A 72 -34.60 9.24 -1.11
N ILE A 73 -34.66 7.93 -0.89
CA ILE A 73 -35.40 6.98 -1.73
C ILE A 73 -36.19 6.01 -0.86
N ALA A 74 -37.17 5.33 -1.47
CA ALA A 74 -37.79 4.15 -0.92
C ALA A 74 -37.47 2.95 -1.81
N VAL A 75 -37.13 1.81 -1.22
CA VAL A 75 -36.81 0.58 -1.97
C VAL A 75 -37.83 -0.50 -1.65
N GLU A 76 -38.32 -1.18 -2.67
CA GLU A 76 -39.24 -2.32 -2.57
C GLU A 76 -38.60 -3.58 -3.19
N HIS A 77 -38.96 -4.75 -2.67
CA HIS A 77 -38.61 -6.06 -3.24
C HIS A 77 -39.84 -6.96 -3.16
N ASP A 78 -40.25 -7.54 -4.28
CA ASP A 78 -41.49 -8.33 -4.40
C ASP A 78 -42.73 -7.64 -3.81
N GLY A 79 -42.86 -6.34 -4.07
CA GLY A 79 -43.97 -5.49 -3.58
C GLY A 79 -43.93 -5.16 -2.09
N LYS A 80 -42.88 -5.56 -1.36
CA LYS A 80 -42.68 -5.19 0.06
C LYS A 80 -41.63 -4.09 0.18
N LYS A 81 -41.97 -3.04 0.93
CA LYS A 81 -41.01 -1.99 1.27
C LYS A 81 -39.91 -2.55 2.16
N LEU A 82 -38.66 -2.33 1.78
CA LEU A 82 -37.49 -2.69 2.57
C LEU A 82 -37.12 -1.54 3.51
N SER A 83 -36.79 -1.89 4.76
CA SER A 83 -36.05 -0.96 5.63
C SER A 83 -34.58 -0.90 5.22
N PHE A 84 -33.83 0.08 5.73
CA PHE A 84 -32.37 0.11 5.57
C PHE A 84 -31.74 -1.22 6.02
N ARG A 85 -32.17 -1.75 7.18
CA ARG A 85 -31.72 -3.04 7.70
C ARG A 85 -31.95 -4.18 6.71
N ASP A 86 -33.15 -4.26 6.12
CA ASP A 86 -33.50 -5.35 5.22
C ASP A 86 -32.70 -5.28 3.91
N LEU A 87 -32.57 -4.08 3.32
CA LEU A 87 -31.75 -3.88 2.12
C LEU A 87 -30.27 -4.18 2.40
N PHE A 88 -29.75 -3.75 3.56
CA PHE A 88 -28.35 -3.96 3.93
C PHE A 88 -28.03 -5.45 4.08
N ILE A 89 -28.88 -6.21 4.77
CA ILE A 89 -28.72 -7.67 4.92
C ILE A 89 -28.78 -8.36 3.56
N ALA A 90 -29.77 -8.01 2.72
CA ALA A 90 -29.89 -8.57 1.38
C ALA A 90 -28.64 -8.28 0.54
N ALA A 91 -28.13 -7.04 0.59
CA ALA A 91 -26.96 -6.64 -0.15
C ALA A 91 -25.67 -7.35 0.31
N SER A 92 -25.48 -7.56 1.63
CA SER A 92 -24.36 -8.37 2.16
C SER A 92 -24.42 -9.85 1.75
N GLN A 93 -25.61 -10.38 1.44
CA GLN A 93 -25.74 -11.74 0.89
C GLN A 93 -25.44 -11.80 -0.61
N LEU A 94 -25.68 -10.72 -1.34
CA LEU A 94 -25.49 -10.64 -2.80
C LEU A 94 -24.05 -10.25 -3.20
N GLN A 95 -23.36 -9.49 -2.36
CA GLN A 95 -22.04 -8.94 -2.68
C GLN A 95 -21.04 -9.16 -1.55
N GLU A 96 -19.92 -9.82 -1.86
CA GLU A 96 -18.82 -9.99 -0.89
C GLU A 96 -18.31 -8.62 -0.41
N TYR A 97 -18.17 -8.49 0.91
CA TYR A 97 -17.74 -7.28 1.62
C TYR A 97 -18.62 -6.06 1.38
N PHE A 98 -19.91 -6.26 1.12
CA PHE A 98 -20.84 -5.15 0.95
C PHE A 98 -20.76 -4.13 2.10
N GLU A 99 -20.70 -4.61 3.34
CA GLU A 99 -20.61 -3.79 4.54
C GLU A 99 -19.36 -2.89 4.55
N LEU A 100 -18.19 -3.43 4.18
CA LEU A 100 -16.96 -2.65 4.10
C LEU A 100 -17.03 -1.63 2.95
N LYS A 101 -17.61 -2.04 1.82
CA LYS A 101 -17.82 -1.16 0.66
C LYS A 101 -18.77 -0.03 1.00
N TYR A 102 -19.83 -0.30 1.76
CA TYR A 102 -20.75 0.72 2.25
C TYR A 102 -20.05 1.73 3.16
N ILE A 103 -19.24 1.25 4.13
CA ILE A 103 -18.47 2.11 5.05
C ILE A 103 -17.56 3.06 4.27
N VAL A 104 -16.80 2.54 3.31
CA VAL A 104 -15.89 3.35 2.46
C VAL A 104 -16.67 4.30 1.55
N TYR A 105 -17.76 3.83 0.93
CA TYR A 105 -18.60 4.68 0.08
C TYR A 105 -19.19 5.86 0.85
N ARG A 106 -19.71 5.59 2.05
CA ARG A 106 -20.28 6.60 2.95
C ARG A 106 -19.24 7.64 3.32
N ASP A 107 -18.07 7.21 3.80
CA ASP A 107 -16.97 8.11 4.19
C ASP A 107 -16.55 9.03 3.04
N LEU A 108 -16.33 8.48 1.84
CA LEU A 108 -15.94 9.27 0.66
C LEU A 108 -17.02 10.28 0.26
N ARG A 109 -18.30 9.87 0.22
CA ARG A 109 -19.40 10.77 -0.14
C ARG A 109 -19.62 11.85 0.92
N GLU A 110 -19.45 11.54 2.20
CA GLU A 110 -19.54 12.51 3.31
C GLU A 110 -18.42 13.54 3.28
N ARG A 111 -17.24 13.16 2.79
CA ARG A 111 -16.13 14.07 2.50
C ARG A 111 -16.33 14.91 1.23
N GLY A 112 -17.47 14.76 0.56
CA GLY A 112 -17.83 15.54 -0.63
C GLY A 112 -17.23 15.02 -1.94
N TYR A 113 -16.70 13.79 -1.97
CA TYR A 113 -16.24 13.19 -3.21
C TYR A 113 -17.42 12.70 -4.06
N TYR A 114 -17.30 12.83 -5.38
CA TYR A 114 -18.12 12.00 -6.27
C TYR A 114 -17.51 10.61 -6.35
N VAL A 115 -18.34 9.60 -6.16
CA VAL A 115 -17.94 8.19 -6.10
C VAL A 115 -18.86 7.38 -6.99
N GLN A 116 -18.27 6.67 -7.96
CA GLN A 116 -18.99 5.77 -8.84
C GLN A 116 -18.55 4.31 -8.59
N PRO A 117 -19.49 3.39 -8.31
CA PRO A 117 -19.19 1.97 -8.25
C PRO A 117 -18.64 1.42 -9.56
N GLY A 118 -17.68 0.51 -9.48
CA GLY A 118 -17.01 -0.08 -10.63
C GLY A 118 -16.31 -1.41 -10.33
N VAL A 119 -15.54 -1.91 -11.30
CA VAL A 119 -14.82 -3.18 -11.20
C VAL A 119 -13.79 -3.16 -10.07
N THR A 120 -13.17 -2.02 -9.82
CA THR A 120 -12.20 -1.80 -8.74
C THR A 120 -12.88 -1.33 -7.45
N ASP A 121 -14.11 -1.77 -7.19
CA ASP A 121 -15.06 -1.23 -6.20
C ASP A 121 -15.48 0.21 -6.47
N PHE A 122 -14.58 1.20 -6.39
CA PHE A 122 -14.93 2.60 -6.59
C PHE A 122 -13.98 3.37 -7.52
N ARG A 123 -14.58 4.26 -8.32
CA ARG A 123 -13.90 5.35 -9.02
C ARG A 123 -14.20 6.64 -8.27
N VAL A 124 -13.16 7.31 -7.81
CA VAL A 124 -13.27 8.54 -7.03
C VAL A 124 -12.69 9.71 -7.83
N TYR A 125 -13.45 10.79 -7.89
CA TYR A 125 -13.12 11.98 -8.68
C TYR A 125 -12.28 12.96 -7.86
N PRO A 126 -11.40 13.76 -8.49
CA PRO A 126 -10.65 14.78 -7.76
C PRO A 126 -11.62 15.80 -7.12
N ARG A 127 -11.19 16.48 -6.05
CA ARG A 127 -12.00 17.55 -5.44
C ARG A 127 -12.33 18.63 -6.48
N GLY A 128 -13.60 19.02 -6.57
CA GLY A 128 -14.12 19.94 -7.59
C GLY A 128 -14.32 19.34 -8.98
N GLY A 129 -13.80 18.14 -9.26
CA GLY A 129 -14.10 17.37 -10.47
C GLY A 129 -15.35 16.52 -10.30
N LYS A 130 -16.04 16.23 -11.41
CA LYS A 130 -17.30 15.46 -11.39
C LYS A 130 -17.42 14.49 -12.58
N PRO A 131 -18.24 13.43 -12.46
CA PRO A 131 -18.45 12.49 -13.56
C PRO A 131 -18.93 13.16 -14.84
N GLY A 132 -18.46 12.67 -15.99
CA GLY A 132 -18.75 13.23 -17.32
C GLY A 132 -17.98 14.51 -17.68
N VAL A 133 -17.38 15.20 -16.70
CA VAL A 133 -16.59 16.43 -16.93
C VAL A 133 -15.11 16.21 -16.68
N SER A 134 -14.78 15.56 -15.57
CA SER A 134 -13.40 15.25 -15.19
C SER A 134 -13.17 13.75 -15.25
N ALA A 135 -11.95 13.34 -15.56
CA ALA A 135 -11.52 11.97 -15.32
C ALA A 135 -11.57 11.67 -13.81
N SER A 136 -11.88 10.42 -13.44
CA SER A 136 -11.65 9.97 -12.06
C SER A 136 -10.16 10.11 -11.72
N GLN A 137 -9.83 10.34 -10.45
CA GLN A 137 -8.44 10.40 -10.01
C GLN A 137 -8.00 9.05 -9.43
N TYR A 138 -8.84 8.45 -8.58
CA TYR A 138 -8.48 7.25 -7.84
C TYR A 138 -9.35 6.05 -8.23
N PHE A 139 -8.73 4.88 -8.27
CA PHE A 139 -9.41 3.59 -8.18
C PHE A 139 -9.20 3.04 -6.78
N VAL A 140 -10.27 3.00 -5.99
CA VAL A 140 -10.25 2.63 -4.56
C VAL A 140 -10.76 1.20 -4.42
N HIS A 141 -9.84 0.27 -4.14
CA HIS A 141 -10.14 -1.12 -3.81
C HIS A 141 -10.41 -1.26 -2.32
N VAL A 142 -11.54 -1.85 -1.96
CA VAL A 142 -11.90 -2.10 -0.57
C VAL A 142 -11.38 -3.46 -0.15
N VAL A 143 -10.60 -3.50 0.93
CA VAL A 143 -9.99 -4.72 1.43
C VAL A 143 -10.23 -4.87 2.94
N THR A 144 -10.45 -6.10 3.38
CA THR A 144 -10.57 -6.44 4.80
C THR A 144 -9.21 -6.71 5.40
N GLU A 145 -8.95 -6.24 6.62
CA GLU A 145 -7.71 -6.55 7.35
C GLU A 145 -7.50 -8.05 7.63
N ARG A 146 -8.57 -8.84 7.57
CA ARG A 146 -8.59 -10.26 7.98
C ARG A 146 -8.18 -11.24 6.88
N LYS A 147 -8.09 -10.80 5.62
CA LYS A 147 -7.67 -11.68 4.52
C LYS A 147 -6.29 -11.28 4.00
N PRO A 148 -5.40 -12.26 3.75
CA PRO A 148 -4.16 -12.00 3.04
C PRO A 148 -4.45 -11.39 1.65
N LEU A 149 -3.61 -10.46 1.22
CA LEU A 149 -3.68 -9.81 -0.07
C LEU A 149 -2.49 -10.25 -0.94
N PRO A 150 -2.68 -11.15 -1.92
CA PRO A 150 -1.59 -11.63 -2.76
C PRO A 150 -0.92 -10.51 -3.56
N LEU A 151 0.42 -10.54 -3.68
CA LEU A 151 1.19 -9.58 -4.48
C LEU A 151 0.67 -9.52 -5.92
N ARG A 152 0.32 -10.67 -6.52
CA ARG A 152 -0.23 -10.75 -7.88
C ARG A 152 -1.51 -9.91 -8.04
N GLN A 153 -2.37 -9.90 -7.02
CA GLN A 153 -3.60 -9.11 -7.03
C GLN A 153 -3.29 -7.62 -6.97
N ILE A 154 -2.39 -7.19 -6.07
CA ILE A 154 -1.93 -5.80 -5.98
C ILE A 154 -1.36 -5.34 -7.32
N MET A 155 -0.46 -6.13 -7.92
CA MET A 155 0.18 -5.78 -9.17
C MET A 155 -0.79 -5.74 -10.36
N SER A 156 -1.76 -6.65 -10.40
CA SER A 156 -2.81 -6.64 -11.44
C SER A 156 -3.67 -5.38 -11.34
N SER A 157 -4.14 -5.04 -10.14
CA SER A 157 -4.91 -3.82 -9.89
C SER A 157 -4.10 -2.55 -10.19
N LEU A 158 -2.83 -2.50 -9.76
CA LEU A 158 -1.95 -1.36 -9.99
C LEU A 158 -1.73 -1.12 -11.48
N ARG A 159 -1.44 -2.17 -12.25
CA ARG A 159 -1.29 -2.08 -13.71
C ARG A 159 -2.58 -1.65 -14.39
N ALA A 160 -3.72 -2.18 -13.95
CA ALA A 160 -5.02 -1.79 -14.48
C ALA A 160 -5.30 -0.30 -14.26
N ALA A 161 -5.01 0.24 -13.07
CA ALA A 161 -5.15 1.67 -12.77
C ALA A 161 -4.19 2.53 -13.63
N LEU A 162 -2.93 2.13 -13.76
CA LEU A 162 -1.92 2.85 -14.54
C LEU A 162 -2.26 2.90 -16.03
N ASN A 163 -2.80 1.83 -16.61
CA ASN A 163 -3.18 1.77 -18.03
C ASN A 163 -4.23 2.82 -18.40
N VAL A 164 -5.09 3.20 -17.45
CA VAL A 164 -6.08 4.27 -17.63
C VAL A 164 -5.66 5.57 -16.93
N ARG A 165 -4.40 5.70 -16.51
CA ARG A 165 -3.82 6.88 -15.84
C ARG A 165 -4.59 7.28 -14.59
N ARG A 166 -4.80 6.33 -13.69
CA ARG A 166 -5.45 6.50 -12.38
C ARG A 166 -4.51 6.08 -11.26
N GLU A 167 -4.66 6.70 -10.11
CA GLU A 167 -3.96 6.30 -8.89
C GLU A 167 -4.69 5.13 -8.23
N MET A 168 -3.96 4.07 -7.88
CA MET A 168 -4.51 2.96 -7.11
C MET A 168 -4.51 3.30 -5.62
N VAL A 169 -5.64 3.05 -4.96
CA VAL A 169 -5.79 3.21 -3.53
C VAL A 169 -6.34 1.91 -2.94
N LEU A 170 -5.75 1.46 -1.84
CA LEU A 170 -6.31 0.43 -0.97
C LEU A 170 -7.02 1.13 0.18
N ALA A 171 -8.33 0.88 0.34
CA ALA A 171 -9.09 1.25 1.52
C ALA A 171 -9.18 0.03 2.44
N ILE A 172 -8.36 0.01 3.48
CA ILE A 172 -8.38 -1.04 4.49
C ILE A 172 -9.37 -0.62 5.57
N VAL A 173 -10.36 -1.48 5.83
CA VAL A 173 -11.34 -1.30 6.91
C VAL A 173 -11.01 -2.30 8.01
N ASP A 174 -10.86 -1.81 9.24
CA ASP A 174 -10.58 -2.63 10.41
C ASP A 174 -11.87 -3.15 11.10
N GLU A 175 -11.71 -3.94 12.16
CA GLU A 175 -12.82 -4.50 12.92
C GLU A 175 -13.71 -3.48 13.63
N GLU A 176 -13.21 -2.27 13.88
CA GLU A 176 -13.97 -1.16 14.48
C GLU A 176 -14.59 -0.24 13.42
N SER A 177 -14.52 -0.63 12.14
CA SER A 177 -14.98 0.14 10.97
C SER A 177 -14.17 1.41 10.68
N ASP A 178 -12.97 1.53 11.24
CA ASP A 178 -12.04 2.62 10.94
C ASP A 178 -11.37 2.36 9.58
N ILE A 179 -11.25 3.42 8.78
CA ILE A 179 -10.75 3.34 7.41
C ILE A 179 -9.33 3.92 7.34
N THR A 180 -8.41 3.14 6.78
CA THR A 180 -7.09 3.64 6.39
C THR A 180 -6.87 3.51 4.88
N TYR A 181 -6.63 4.65 4.23
CA TYR A 181 -6.32 4.73 2.80
C TYR A 181 -4.81 4.68 2.54
N TYR A 182 -4.40 3.75 1.69
CA TYR A 182 -3.02 3.61 1.20
C TYR A 182 -2.96 3.82 -0.31
N GLY A 183 -2.14 4.78 -0.74
CA GLY A 183 -1.77 4.92 -2.15
C GLY A 183 -0.72 3.88 -2.52
N VAL A 184 -0.92 3.22 -3.66
CA VAL A 184 0.03 2.23 -4.21
C VAL A 184 0.56 2.76 -5.54
N LYS A 185 1.88 2.81 -5.69
CA LYS A 185 2.54 3.40 -6.87
C LYS A 185 3.71 2.54 -7.34
N LEU A 186 3.95 2.45 -8.65
CA LEU A 186 5.22 1.92 -9.12
C LEU A 186 6.32 2.88 -8.71
N GLN A 187 7.39 2.34 -8.12
CA GLN A 187 8.48 3.15 -7.61
C GLN A 187 9.66 3.10 -8.57
N ARG A 188 10.08 4.26 -9.07
CA ARG A 188 11.30 4.37 -9.87
C ARG A 188 12.47 4.68 -8.94
N MET A 189 13.27 3.65 -8.65
CA MET A 189 14.50 3.82 -7.88
C MET A 189 15.57 4.51 -8.73
N LYS A 190 16.15 5.60 -8.23
CA LYS A 190 17.27 6.31 -8.85
C LYS A 190 18.16 6.91 -7.77
N GLY A 191 19.47 6.72 -7.91
CA GLY A 191 20.48 7.38 -7.09
C GLY A 191 21.43 8.22 -7.93
N SER A 192 22.38 8.86 -7.25
CA SER A 192 23.38 9.76 -7.85
C SER A 192 24.78 9.55 -7.28
N MET A 193 25.05 8.38 -6.69
CA MET A 193 26.43 8.00 -6.37
C MET A 193 27.27 7.87 -7.65
N PRO A 194 28.49 8.43 -7.68
CA PRO A 194 29.40 8.21 -8.79
C PRO A 194 29.83 6.74 -8.85
N PRO A 195 30.20 6.24 -10.04
CA PRO A 195 30.88 4.97 -10.14
C PRO A 195 32.20 5.03 -9.34
N MET A 196 32.56 3.89 -8.77
CA MET A 196 33.77 3.73 -7.97
C MET A 196 34.58 2.60 -8.58
N GLU A 197 35.87 2.85 -8.80
CA GLU A 197 36.84 1.81 -9.11
C GLU A 197 37.53 1.40 -7.82
N VAL A 198 37.69 0.10 -7.63
CA VAL A 198 38.29 -0.47 -6.42
C VAL A 198 39.37 -1.43 -6.86
N GLU A 199 40.59 -1.20 -6.38
CA GLU A 199 41.69 -2.14 -6.56
C GLU A 199 41.68 -3.12 -5.39
N VAL A 200 41.27 -4.36 -5.66
CA VAL A 200 41.19 -5.40 -4.63
C VAL A 200 42.49 -6.18 -4.59
N LYS A 201 43.11 -6.26 -3.41
CA LYS A 201 44.26 -7.14 -3.17
C LYS A 201 43.82 -8.56 -2.81
N PRO A 202 44.55 -9.61 -3.22
CA PRO A 202 44.29 -10.99 -2.77
C PRO A 202 44.30 -11.10 -1.24
N GLY A 203 43.41 -11.93 -0.69
CA GLY A 203 43.30 -12.16 0.76
C GLY A 203 42.87 -10.94 1.59
N ALA A 204 42.35 -9.88 0.96
CA ALA A 204 41.99 -8.65 1.67
C ALA A 204 40.79 -8.81 2.62
N ALA A 205 39.98 -9.87 2.47
CA ALA A 205 38.81 -10.10 3.30
C ALA A 205 38.67 -11.56 3.77
N THR A 206 38.06 -11.74 4.95
CA THR A 206 37.79 -13.06 5.55
C THR A 206 36.34 -13.15 6.03
N LEU A 207 35.67 -14.26 5.71
CA LEU A 207 34.38 -14.63 6.29
C LEU A 207 34.59 -15.29 7.66
N MET A 208 34.04 -14.67 8.69
CA MET A 208 34.06 -15.10 10.08
C MET A 208 32.63 -15.31 10.57
N ALA A 209 32.16 -16.55 10.56
CA ALA A 209 30.78 -16.94 10.86
C ALA A 209 29.76 -16.20 9.96
N ASP A 210 29.19 -15.09 10.43
CA ASP A 210 28.17 -14.29 9.76
C ASP A 210 28.67 -12.89 9.32
N ARG A 211 29.97 -12.63 9.45
CA ARG A 211 30.60 -11.32 9.19
C ARG A 211 31.75 -11.45 8.22
N VAL A 212 31.92 -10.45 7.37
CA VAL A 212 33.12 -10.34 6.52
C VAL A 212 33.94 -9.15 6.99
N ILE A 213 35.21 -9.40 7.33
CA ILE A 213 36.16 -8.36 7.72
C ILE A 213 37.11 -8.11 6.57
N VAL A 214 37.25 -6.85 6.17
CA VAL A 214 38.29 -6.38 5.26
C VAL A 214 39.46 -5.90 6.11
N TRP A 215 40.64 -6.49 5.89
CA TRP A 215 41.83 -6.29 6.72
C TRP A 215 42.74 -5.17 6.21
N ASP A 216 42.75 -4.93 4.89
CA ASP A 216 43.58 -3.89 4.28
C ASP A 216 43.03 -2.50 4.61
N GLU A 217 43.89 -1.65 5.19
CA GLU A 217 43.54 -0.31 5.67
C GLU A 217 43.10 0.64 4.56
N CYS A 218 43.82 0.63 3.43
CA CYS A 218 43.51 1.50 2.30
C CYS A 218 42.18 1.10 1.65
N LEU A 219 41.97 -0.19 1.41
CA LEU A 219 40.74 -0.73 0.84
C LEU A 219 39.55 -0.49 1.78
N SER A 220 39.73 -0.69 3.08
CA SER A 220 38.69 -0.44 4.09
C SER A 220 38.22 1.01 4.06
N ARG A 221 39.15 1.97 4.05
CA ARG A 221 38.82 3.40 3.94
C ARG A 221 38.15 3.73 2.61
N GLN A 222 38.71 3.25 1.50
CA GLN A 222 38.16 3.51 0.17
C GLN A 222 36.70 3.03 0.05
N LEU A 223 36.43 1.78 0.43
CA LEU A 223 35.08 1.20 0.39
C LEU A 223 34.11 1.97 1.31
N HIS A 224 34.55 2.37 2.50
CA HIS A 224 33.69 3.08 3.43
C HIS A 224 33.42 4.53 3.01
N GLU A 225 34.46 5.27 2.65
CA GLU A 225 34.37 6.70 2.40
C GLU A 225 33.75 7.03 1.04
N GLN A 226 34.10 6.27 -0.01
CA GLN A 226 33.62 6.50 -1.37
C GLN A 226 32.33 5.73 -1.68
N GLY A 227 32.24 4.49 -1.19
CA GLY A 227 31.12 3.59 -1.49
C GLY A 227 30.08 3.44 -0.38
N PHE A 228 30.36 3.96 0.81
CA PHE A 228 29.54 3.79 2.02
C PHE A 228 29.26 2.31 2.38
N TYR A 229 30.17 1.41 2.03
CA TYR A 229 30.08 0.00 2.41
C TYR A 229 30.43 -0.19 3.89
N GLY A 230 29.84 -1.20 4.51
CA GLY A 230 30.16 -1.66 5.86
C GLY A 230 30.06 -0.62 6.97
N ASN A 231 30.72 -0.92 8.08
CA ASN A 231 31.02 0.00 9.18
C ASN A 231 32.45 -0.28 9.63
N MET A 232 33.24 0.79 9.82
CA MET A 232 34.61 0.66 10.35
C MET A 232 34.56 0.05 11.75
N LEU A 233 35.33 -1.02 11.98
CA LEU A 233 35.51 -1.61 13.30
C LEU A 233 36.50 -0.79 14.14
N ASP A 234 37.54 -0.32 13.46
CA ASP A 234 38.61 0.52 13.98
C ASP A 234 39.13 1.41 12.84
N GLU A 235 40.25 2.10 13.03
CA GLU A 235 40.82 3.01 12.02
C GLU A 235 41.36 2.31 10.75
N LYS A 236 41.39 0.96 10.74
CA LYS A 236 42.04 0.14 9.72
C LYS A 236 41.13 -0.91 9.10
N ARG A 237 40.17 -1.46 9.84
CA ARG A 237 39.41 -2.64 9.41
C ARG A 237 37.94 -2.29 9.19
N LEU A 238 37.40 -2.74 8.06
CA LEU A 238 36.00 -2.58 7.71
C LEU A 238 35.23 -3.88 7.92
N GLN A 239 34.13 -3.84 8.67
CA GLN A 239 33.15 -4.93 8.66
C GLN A 239 32.08 -4.64 7.62
N ILE A 240 31.91 -5.54 6.66
CA ILE A 240 30.83 -5.50 5.67
C ILE A 240 29.82 -6.61 5.93
N SER A 241 28.57 -6.37 5.55
CA SER A 241 27.51 -7.39 5.57
C SER A 241 27.73 -8.45 4.49
N LEU A 242 27.12 -9.62 4.63
CA LEU A 242 27.18 -10.69 3.63
C LEU A 242 26.69 -10.23 2.24
N VAL A 243 25.66 -9.39 2.20
CA VAL A 243 25.11 -8.86 0.95
C VAL A 243 26.07 -7.88 0.28
N GLU A 244 26.67 -6.98 1.06
CA GLU A 244 27.73 -6.08 0.59
C GLU A 244 28.92 -6.89 0.06
N ALA A 245 29.32 -7.94 0.78
CA ALA A 245 30.44 -8.80 0.40
C ALA A 245 30.20 -9.52 -0.93
N ALA A 246 29.05 -10.20 -1.08
CA ALA A 246 28.69 -10.87 -2.33
C ALA A 246 28.63 -9.90 -3.52
N TYR A 247 28.11 -8.69 -3.33
CA TYR A 247 28.14 -7.65 -4.36
C TYR A 247 29.57 -7.26 -4.74
N LEU A 248 30.46 -7.05 -3.76
CA LEU A 248 31.86 -6.68 -4.01
C LEU A 248 32.63 -7.82 -4.70
N MET A 249 32.33 -9.09 -4.39
CA MET A 249 32.85 -10.25 -5.12
C MET A 249 32.48 -10.16 -6.61
N SER A 250 31.21 -9.91 -6.91
CA SER A 250 30.70 -9.83 -8.28
C SER A 250 31.19 -8.61 -9.06
N LYS A 251 31.14 -7.43 -8.44
CA LYS A 251 31.37 -6.16 -9.15
C LYS A 251 32.85 -5.79 -9.24
N HIS A 252 33.63 -6.11 -8.21
CA HIS A 252 35.01 -5.67 -8.06
C HIS A 252 36.00 -6.83 -7.90
N GLY A 253 35.54 -8.09 -8.02
CA GLY A 253 36.42 -9.25 -7.90
C GLY A 253 36.97 -9.47 -6.49
N MET A 254 36.27 -9.00 -5.45
CA MET A 254 36.74 -9.13 -4.08
C MET A 254 36.99 -10.59 -3.69
N GLU A 255 38.20 -10.90 -3.23
CA GLU A 255 38.54 -12.23 -2.74
C GLU A 255 38.19 -12.34 -1.25
N ILE A 256 37.46 -13.39 -0.88
CA ILE A 256 37.08 -13.69 0.50
C ILE A 256 37.62 -15.07 0.87
N LEU A 257 38.37 -15.13 1.97
CA LEU A 257 38.86 -16.37 2.55
C LEU A 257 37.90 -16.90 3.62
N ASP A 258 37.78 -18.22 3.76
CA ASP A 258 37.09 -18.84 4.89
C ASP A 258 37.97 -18.82 6.15
N SER A 259 37.43 -18.40 7.29
CA SER A 259 38.20 -18.30 8.54
C SER A 259 38.66 -19.65 9.12
N LYS A 260 38.04 -20.77 8.74
CA LYS A 260 38.38 -22.11 9.25
C LYS A 260 39.41 -22.81 8.36
N THR A 261 39.24 -22.71 7.03
CA THR A 261 40.14 -23.41 6.09
C THR A 261 41.25 -22.52 5.55
N ASN A 262 41.10 -21.19 5.66
CA ASN A 262 41.96 -20.19 5.00
C ASN A 262 42.00 -20.33 3.47
N GLU A 263 41.01 -21.01 2.88
CA GLU A 263 40.87 -21.17 1.44
C GLU A 263 39.98 -20.07 0.86
N ARG A 264 40.20 -19.76 -0.42
CA ARG A 264 39.38 -18.82 -1.17
C ARG A 264 37.97 -19.39 -1.40
N LEU A 265 36.96 -18.63 -1.03
CA LEU A 265 35.57 -18.93 -1.32
C LEU A 265 35.22 -18.55 -2.76
N THR A 266 34.57 -19.47 -3.47
CA THR A 266 33.85 -19.15 -4.70
C THR A 266 32.60 -18.34 -4.37
N ARG A 267 32.06 -17.60 -5.36
CA ARG A 267 30.81 -16.86 -5.16
C ARG A 267 29.67 -17.81 -4.81
N GLU A 268 29.62 -18.95 -5.48
CA GLU A 268 28.61 -19.98 -5.30
C GLU A 268 28.64 -20.54 -3.88
N SER A 269 29.83 -20.92 -3.37
CA SER A 269 29.99 -21.40 -2.00
C SER A 269 29.67 -20.31 -0.97
N PHE A 270 30.08 -19.07 -1.21
CA PHE A 270 29.77 -17.94 -0.31
C PHE A 270 28.27 -17.70 -0.20
N ILE A 271 27.55 -17.68 -1.33
CA ILE A 271 26.10 -17.52 -1.37
C ILE A 271 25.41 -18.69 -0.66
N ALA A 272 25.88 -19.92 -0.87
CA ALA A 272 25.32 -21.09 -0.20
C ALA A 272 25.44 -21.01 1.33
N GLU A 273 26.59 -20.57 1.86
CA GLU A 273 26.75 -20.34 3.30
C GLU A 273 25.86 -19.19 3.80
N ALA A 274 25.76 -18.09 3.05
CA ALA A 274 24.90 -16.97 3.42
C ALA A 274 23.41 -17.36 3.46
N CYS A 275 22.95 -18.23 2.56
CA CYS A 275 21.57 -18.72 2.53
C CYS A 275 21.21 -19.62 3.72
N LYS A 276 22.20 -20.29 4.33
CA LYS A 276 21.99 -21.04 5.58
C LYS A 276 21.67 -20.11 6.76
N ILE A 277 22.18 -18.87 6.71
CA ILE A 277 21.97 -17.84 7.75
C ILE A 277 20.67 -17.07 7.48
N ASP A 278 20.45 -16.68 6.22
CA ASP A 278 19.31 -15.88 5.80
C ASP A 278 18.66 -16.53 4.56
N PRO A 279 17.54 -17.26 4.71
CA PRO A 279 16.89 -17.93 3.58
C PRO A 279 16.46 -16.99 2.45
N ALA A 280 16.28 -15.69 2.72
CA ALA A 280 15.92 -14.68 1.72
C ALA A 280 17.16 -14.00 1.09
N PHE A 281 18.37 -14.51 1.36
CA PHE A 281 19.63 -13.87 0.98
C PHE A 281 19.75 -13.64 -0.53
N GLU A 282 19.40 -14.63 -1.37
CA GLU A 282 19.50 -14.47 -2.83
C GLU A 282 18.62 -13.32 -3.35
N GLY A 283 17.37 -13.26 -2.89
CA GLY A 283 16.46 -12.18 -3.27
C GLY A 283 16.95 -10.81 -2.78
N LYS A 284 17.45 -10.75 -1.54
CA LYS A 284 18.09 -9.55 -0.97
C LYS A 284 19.32 -9.12 -1.78
N LEU A 285 20.14 -10.07 -2.23
CA LEU A 285 21.33 -9.81 -3.04
C LEU A 285 20.95 -9.21 -4.39
N LYS A 286 19.97 -9.78 -5.10
CA LYS A 286 19.48 -9.22 -6.38
C LYS A 286 18.95 -7.80 -6.22
N VAL A 287 18.20 -7.52 -5.15
CA VAL A 287 17.72 -6.17 -4.85
C VAL A 287 18.87 -5.21 -4.54
N TYR A 288 19.85 -5.66 -3.74
CA TYR A 288 21.00 -4.86 -3.40
C TYR A 288 21.85 -4.51 -4.63
N GLU A 289 22.11 -5.50 -5.50
CA GLU A 289 22.78 -5.33 -6.80
C GLU A 289 22.05 -4.27 -7.64
N ASP A 290 20.73 -4.42 -7.84
CA ASP A 290 19.94 -3.48 -8.65
C ASP A 290 19.90 -2.05 -8.05
N LEU A 291 19.81 -1.91 -6.72
CA LEU A 291 19.89 -0.60 -6.06
C LEU A 291 21.25 0.07 -6.28
N ARG A 292 22.34 -0.69 -6.17
CA ARG A 292 23.72 -0.19 -6.39
C ARG A 292 23.94 0.20 -7.85
N GLU A 293 23.46 -0.61 -8.79
CA GLU A 293 23.54 -0.32 -10.23
C GLU A 293 22.74 0.93 -10.62
N LYS A 294 21.63 1.20 -9.92
CA LYS A 294 20.86 2.45 -10.07
C LYS A 294 21.49 3.65 -9.36
N GLY A 295 22.68 3.50 -8.80
CA GLY A 295 23.43 4.56 -8.14
C GLY A 295 22.95 4.90 -6.73
N LEU A 296 22.09 4.08 -6.11
CA LEU A 296 21.71 4.25 -4.72
C LEU A 296 22.74 3.61 -3.79
N VAL A 297 22.75 4.07 -2.54
CA VAL A 297 23.43 3.39 -1.45
C VAL A 297 22.40 2.64 -0.62
N ALA A 298 22.54 1.33 -0.49
CA ALA A 298 21.72 0.52 0.40
C ALA A 298 22.52 0.15 1.66
N LYS A 299 21.93 0.37 2.84
CA LYS A 299 22.44 -0.10 4.13
C LYS A 299 21.38 -0.97 4.80
N THR A 300 21.77 -1.71 5.84
CA THR A 300 20.81 -2.47 6.67
C THR A 300 19.66 -1.59 7.13
N GLY A 301 18.44 -2.06 6.90
CA GLY A 301 17.19 -1.46 7.39
C GLY A 301 16.77 -1.97 8.76
N PHE A 302 17.58 -2.81 9.43
CA PHE A 302 17.20 -3.53 10.65
C PHE A 302 16.62 -2.64 11.74
N LYS A 303 17.20 -1.44 11.96
CA LYS A 303 16.70 -0.46 12.94
C LYS A 303 15.27 0.06 12.65
N PHE A 304 14.74 -0.24 11.47
CA PHE A 304 13.43 0.14 10.99
C PHE A 304 12.60 -1.09 10.55
N GLY A 305 12.99 -2.30 10.93
CA GLY A 305 12.24 -3.51 10.58
C GLY A 305 12.16 -3.80 9.07
N SER A 306 13.12 -3.31 8.28
CA SER A 306 13.20 -3.59 6.84
C SER A 306 14.56 -4.19 6.45
N HIS A 307 14.64 -4.82 5.28
CA HIS A 307 15.90 -5.37 4.76
C HIS A 307 16.92 -4.26 4.53
N PHE A 308 16.50 -3.20 3.83
CA PHE A 308 17.36 -2.08 3.50
C PHE A 308 16.76 -0.73 3.84
N ARG A 309 17.65 0.22 4.11
CA ARG A 309 17.39 1.66 3.98
C ARG A 309 18.25 2.19 2.85
N ALA A 310 17.64 2.93 1.92
CA ALA A 310 18.33 3.40 0.72
C ALA A 310 18.49 4.93 0.70
N TYR A 311 19.65 5.37 0.23
CA TYR A 311 20.02 6.78 0.10
C TYR A 311 20.26 7.08 -1.37
N GLU A 312 19.83 8.27 -1.81
CA GLU A 312 20.09 8.75 -3.17
C GLU A 312 21.57 9.07 -3.37
N ARG A 313 22.19 9.72 -2.37
CA ARG A 313 23.59 10.16 -2.41
C ARG A 313 24.18 10.24 -1.01
N ILE A 314 25.46 9.91 -0.89
CA ILE A 314 26.27 10.14 0.31
C ILE A 314 27.48 10.98 -0.12
N GLU A 315 27.56 12.21 0.37
CA GLU A 315 28.70 13.11 0.08
C GLU A 315 29.84 12.91 1.09
N SER A 316 29.50 12.60 2.34
CA SER A 316 30.48 12.39 3.40
C SER A 316 29.93 11.46 4.47
N VAL A 317 30.79 10.56 4.96
CA VAL A 317 30.49 9.67 6.10
C VAL A 317 30.32 10.43 7.42
N LYS A 318 30.83 11.66 7.53
CA LYS A 318 30.70 12.51 8.72
C LYS A 318 29.32 13.16 8.84
N LYS A 319 28.62 13.33 7.71
CA LYS A 319 27.30 13.97 7.64
C LYS A 319 26.39 13.16 6.73
N ILE A 320 25.90 12.06 7.27
CA ILE A 320 25.04 11.12 6.54
C ILE A 320 23.65 11.75 6.42
N PRO A 321 23.10 11.95 5.21
CA PRO A 321 21.73 12.42 5.03
C PRO A 321 20.72 11.39 5.54
N HIS A 322 19.45 11.77 5.63
CA HIS A 322 18.41 10.78 5.92
C HIS A 322 18.17 9.89 4.71
N SER A 323 18.04 8.57 4.92
CA SER A 323 17.60 7.65 3.87
C SER A 323 16.19 8.03 3.40
N LEU A 324 15.90 7.83 2.12
CA LEU A 324 14.61 8.14 1.50
C LEU A 324 13.63 6.96 1.61
N TYR A 325 14.15 5.74 1.43
CA TYR A 325 13.35 4.53 1.30
C TYR A 325 13.68 3.53 2.40
N LEU A 326 12.65 2.80 2.83
CA LEU A 326 12.78 1.48 3.45
C LEU A 326 12.38 0.46 2.40
N VAL A 327 13.26 -0.50 2.11
CA VAL A 327 13.09 -1.45 1.01
C VAL A 327 13.07 -2.88 1.55
N ASP A 328 11.98 -3.60 1.30
CA ASP A 328 11.84 -5.02 1.60
C ASP A 328 11.78 -5.84 0.31
N PHE A 329 12.47 -6.97 0.32
CA PHE A 329 12.36 -7.97 -0.74
C PHE A 329 11.21 -8.91 -0.40
N ILE A 330 10.36 -9.19 -1.39
CA ILE A 330 9.27 -10.17 -1.29
C ILE A 330 9.27 -11.08 -2.52
N ASP A 331 8.92 -12.34 -2.29
CA ASP A 331 8.80 -13.34 -3.36
C ASP A 331 7.56 -13.10 -4.23
N ARG A 332 7.56 -13.67 -5.44
CA ARG A 332 6.40 -13.59 -6.36
C ARG A 332 5.10 -14.15 -5.77
N GLY A 333 5.23 -15.15 -4.91
CA GLY A 333 4.13 -15.79 -4.21
C GLY A 333 3.74 -15.12 -2.89
N HIS A 334 4.34 -13.96 -2.57
CA HIS A 334 4.09 -13.30 -1.30
C HIS A 334 2.62 -12.89 -1.15
N GLU A 335 2.08 -13.14 0.03
CA GLU A 335 0.75 -12.68 0.45
C GLU A 335 0.90 -11.71 1.61
N PHE A 336 0.37 -10.50 1.44
CA PHE A 336 0.44 -9.47 2.46
C PHE A 336 -0.60 -9.73 3.54
N ILE A 337 -0.12 -9.90 4.77
CA ILE A 337 -0.96 -9.75 5.96
C ILE A 337 -1.16 -8.25 6.19
N LEU A 338 -2.39 -7.74 6.06
CA LEU A 338 -2.65 -6.30 6.06
C LEU A 338 -2.25 -5.58 7.36
N PRO A 339 -2.37 -6.17 8.56
CA PRO A 339 -1.78 -5.62 9.77
C PRO A 339 -0.25 -5.43 9.68
N ASP A 340 0.47 -6.36 9.05
CA ASP A 340 1.92 -6.26 8.85
C ASP A 340 2.27 -5.16 7.85
N LEU A 341 1.55 -5.09 6.73
CA LEU A 341 1.68 -4.01 5.74
C LEU A 341 1.44 -2.64 6.41
N SER A 342 0.37 -2.52 7.19
CA SER A 342 0.03 -1.30 7.93
C SER A 342 1.15 -0.90 8.89
N ARG A 343 1.71 -1.87 9.64
CA ARG A 343 2.86 -1.64 10.53
C ARG A 343 4.07 -1.11 9.78
N SER A 344 4.45 -1.74 8.67
CA SER A 344 5.61 -1.31 7.86
C SER A 344 5.42 0.11 7.31
N VAL A 345 4.23 0.43 6.79
CA VAL A 345 3.93 1.77 6.27
C VAL A 345 3.89 2.81 7.40
N ARG A 346 3.31 2.49 8.56
CA ARG A 346 3.29 3.38 9.73
C ARG A 346 4.71 3.66 10.23
N LEU A 347 5.55 2.64 10.29
CA LEU A 347 6.95 2.78 10.69
C LEU A 347 7.71 3.68 9.72
N ALA A 348 7.61 3.43 8.41
CA ALA A 348 8.23 4.28 7.39
C ALA A 348 7.79 5.75 7.51
N ASN A 349 6.48 6.00 7.64
CA ASN A 349 5.94 7.35 7.81
C ASN A 349 6.45 8.04 9.09
N SER A 350 6.59 7.32 10.20
CA SER A 350 7.07 7.88 11.47
C SER A 350 8.50 8.42 11.38
N VAL A 351 9.32 7.82 10.51
CA VAL A 351 10.71 8.24 10.26
C VAL A 351 10.87 9.02 8.95
N ARG A 352 9.75 9.51 8.39
CA ARG A 352 9.67 10.29 7.14
C ARG A 352 10.35 9.60 5.96
N LYS A 353 10.05 8.31 5.78
CA LYS A 353 10.53 7.46 4.69
C LYS A 353 9.36 6.88 3.93
N GLU A 354 9.61 6.54 2.67
CA GLU A 354 8.66 5.80 1.86
C GLU A 354 8.90 4.29 2.01
N MET A 355 7.82 3.54 2.23
CA MET A 355 7.88 2.08 2.28
C MET A 355 7.83 1.52 0.86
N VAL A 356 8.85 0.75 0.48
CA VAL A 356 9.03 0.19 -0.86
C VAL A 356 9.18 -1.31 -0.78
N PHE A 357 8.45 -2.02 -1.62
CA PHE A 357 8.58 -3.47 -1.80
C PHE A 357 9.21 -3.77 -3.15
N ALA A 358 10.24 -4.61 -3.12
CA ALA A 358 11.00 -5.07 -4.25
C ALA A 358 10.67 -6.54 -4.53
N TYR A 359 10.40 -6.86 -5.79
CA TYR A 359 10.07 -8.22 -6.21
C TYR A 359 10.66 -8.49 -7.59
N GLU A 360 10.91 -9.76 -7.90
CA GLU A 360 11.49 -10.15 -9.18
C GLU A 360 10.40 -10.43 -10.21
N GLU A 361 10.32 -9.65 -11.29
CA GLU A 361 9.48 -9.90 -12.47
C GLU A 361 10.16 -9.31 -13.71
N LYS A 362 10.82 -10.18 -14.51
CA LYS A 362 11.67 -9.75 -15.64
C LYS A 362 12.71 -8.71 -15.20
N GLY A 363 13.47 -9.05 -14.14
CA GLY A 363 14.33 -8.11 -13.40
C GLY A 363 13.68 -7.64 -12.09
N ILE A 364 14.38 -6.82 -11.31
CA ILE A 364 13.84 -6.29 -10.05
C ILE A 364 12.91 -5.11 -10.32
N GLN A 365 11.70 -5.23 -9.81
CA GLN A 365 10.64 -4.22 -9.88
C GLN A 365 10.34 -3.70 -8.47
N TYR A 366 9.85 -2.46 -8.39
CA TYR A 366 9.54 -1.81 -7.12
C TYR A 366 8.17 -1.17 -7.15
N PHE A 367 7.46 -1.25 -6.04
CA PHE A 367 6.28 -0.43 -5.78
C PHE A 367 6.32 0.12 -4.36
N SER A 368 5.76 1.29 -4.16
CA SER A 368 5.63 1.92 -2.86
C SER A 368 4.20 1.90 -2.36
N VAL A 369 4.08 1.87 -1.03
CA VAL A 369 2.81 1.98 -0.32
C VAL A 369 2.94 3.08 0.71
N GLY A 370 2.06 4.08 0.62
CA GLY A 370 2.07 5.23 1.51
C GLY A 370 0.67 5.56 2.01
N ARG A 371 0.55 6.01 3.26
CA ARG A 371 -0.75 6.48 3.77
C ARG A 371 -1.11 7.78 3.06
N ILE A 372 -2.32 7.86 2.54
CA ILE A 372 -2.85 9.08 1.91
C ILE A 372 -4.04 9.61 2.70
N LYS A 373 -4.38 10.87 2.47
CA LYS A 373 -5.61 11.48 2.96
C LYS A 373 -6.54 11.71 1.77
N LEU A 374 -7.76 11.23 1.89
CA LEU A 374 -8.88 11.56 1.03
C LEU A 374 -9.83 12.43 1.85
#